data_AF-A0A0G1YJG2-F1
#
_entry.id   AF-A0A0G1YJG2-F1
#
_cell.length_a   1.000
_cell.length_b   1.000
_cell.length_c   1.000
_cell.angle_alpha   90.00
_cell.angle_beta   90.00
_cell.angle_gamma   90.00
#
_symmetry.space_group_name_H-M   'P 1'
#
loop_
_entity.id
_entity.type
_entity.pdbx_description
1 polymer ?
#
loop_
_entity_poly.entity_id
_entity_poly.type
_entity_poly.pdbx_seq_one_letter_code
_entity_poly.pdbx_strand_id
1 'polypeptide(L)'
;MSSKDTKYIVIPKGSFTYQSLGEFLNTFYGTDGQEAGFKWGNVQKNGFFIPHAVITKIKKMFPDWKERFEFYSQEGDGKIRKYSIPTKKKSAKAKQAVQDLKRITKSKDKLK
;
A
#
# COMPACT_ATOMS: atom_id res chain seq x y z
N MET A 1 -6.08 21.52 -10.50
CA MET A 1 -6.19 20.15 -9.92
C MET A 1 -7.18 20.22 -8.77
N SER A 2 -8.30 19.50 -8.82
CA SER A 2 -9.33 19.59 -7.78
C SER A 2 -8.85 18.87 -6.52
N SER A 3 -8.94 19.51 -5.35
CA SER A 3 -8.52 19.01 -4.02
C SER A 3 -9.24 17.74 -3.52
N LYS A 4 -9.85 16.94 -4.41
CA LYS A 4 -10.57 15.71 -4.09
C LYS A 4 -9.73 14.44 -4.30
N ASP A 5 -8.57 14.53 -4.95
CA ASP A 5 -7.74 13.36 -5.31
C ASP A 5 -6.62 13.03 -4.31
N THR A 6 -6.14 14.00 -3.52
CA THR A 6 -5.12 13.82 -2.48
C THR A 6 -5.76 13.65 -1.12
N LYS A 7 -6.03 12.40 -0.73
CA LYS A 7 -6.67 12.05 0.55
C LYS A 7 -5.88 11.04 1.38
N TYR A 8 -4.71 10.62 0.91
CA TYR A 8 -3.99 9.53 1.54
C TYR A 8 -2.60 9.95 1.95
N ILE A 9 -2.21 9.54 3.15
CA ILE A 9 -0.88 9.76 3.71
C ILE A 9 -0.18 8.42 3.73
N VAL A 10 1.00 8.35 3.12
CA VAL A 10 1.87 7.17 3.20
C VAL A 10 3.01 7.43 4.17
N ILE A 11 3.27 6.45 5.03
CA ILE A 11 4.36 6.46 6.00
C ILE A 11 5.23 5.23 5.73
N PRO A 12 6.56 5.35 5.64
CA PRO A 12 7.43 4.20 5.49
C PRO A 12 7.54 3.44 6.82
N LYS A 13 7.72 2.12 6.74
CA LYS A 13 7.81 1.21 7.88
C LYS A 13 8.96 0.22 7.67
N GLY A 14 9.49 -0.29 8.77
CA GLY A 14 10.54 -1.31 8.76
C GLY A 14 11.83 -0.70 8.23
N SER A 15 12.43 -1.33 7.23
CA SER A 15 13.69 -0.89 6.62
C SER A 15 13.52 0.25 5.60
N PHE A 16 12.29 0.64 5.25
CA PHE A 16 12.05 1.74 4.33
C PHE A 16 12.13 3.08 5.08
N THR A 17 12.88 4.05 4.55
CA THR A 17 13.05 5.38 5.17
C THR A 17 12.19 6.44 4.49
N TYR A 18 12.02 7.60 5.14
CA TYR A 18 11.32 8.76 4.53
C TYR A 18 12.05 9.28 3.29
N GLN A 19 13.39 9.27 3.31
CA GLN A 19 14.20 9.66 2.16
C GLN A 19 13.95 8.75 0.96
N SER A 20 14.02 7.42 1.13
CA SER A 20 13.76 6.48 0.04
C SER A 20 12.31 6.55 -0.47
N LEU A 21 11.35 6.86 0.40
CA LEU A 21 9.96 7.11 0.01
C LEU A 21 9.84 8.40 -0.79
N GLY A 22 10.48 9.49 -0.36
CA GLY A 22 10.51 10.76 -1.08
C GLY A 22 11.12 10.62 -2.47
N GLU A 23 12.28 9.96 -2.57
CA GLU A 23 12.94 9.66 -3.87
C GLU A 23 12.06 8.80 -4.78
N PHE A 24 11.42 7.78 -4.23
CA PHE A 24 10.47 6.96 -4.97
C PHE A 24 9.27 7.79 -5.46
N LEU A 25 8.68 8.62 -4.62
CA LEU A 25 7.55 9.46 -5.02
C LEU A 25 7.97 10.48 -6.09
N ASN A 26 9.13 11.10 -5.95
CA ASN A 26 9.67 12.04 -6.91
C ASN A 26 9.96 11.35 -8.26
N THR A 27 10.67 10.22 -8.25
CA THR A 27 11.06 9.47 -9.46
C THR A 27 9.84 8.96 -10.23
N PHE A 28 8.81 8.48 -9.53
CA PHE A 28 7.66 7.82 -10.18
C PHE A 28 6.45 8.72 -10.41
N TYR A 29 6.38 9.89 -9.77
CA TYR A 29 5.22 10.79 -9.85
C TYR A 29 5.56 12.26 -10.09
N GLY A 30 6.84 12.66 -10.07
CA GLY A 30 7.26 14.04 -10.34
C GLY A 30 6.74 15.07 -9.34
N THR A 31 6.10 14.61 -8.26
CA THR A 31 5.68 15.42 -7.14
C THR A 31 6.56 15.04 -5.98
N ASP A 32 7.30 16.01 -5.44
CA ASP A 32 7.63 16.00 -4.02
C ASP A 32 6.31 15.73 -3.30
N GLY A 33 6.17 14.52 -2.75
CA GLY A 33 5.03 14.23 -1.90
C GLY A 33 4.97 15.38 -0.89
N GLN A 34 3.81 16.00 -0.73
CA GLN A 34 3.71 17.05 0.28
C GLN A 34 3.86 16.38 1.64
N GLU A 35 4.93 16.69 2.35
CA GLU A 35 5.09 16.22 3.72
C GLU A 35 3.91 16.69 4.56
N ALA A 36 3.35 15.73 5.28
CA ALA A 36 2.11 15.85 6.02
C ALA A 36 2.35 15.43 7.46
N GLY A 37 2.40 16.40 8.36
CA GLY A 37 2.38 16.15 9.80
C GLY A 37 0.95 15.98 10.29
N PHE A 38 0.67 14.90 11.02
CA PHE A 38 -0.63 14.67 11.63
C PHE A 38 -0.56 14.02 13.00
N LYS A 39 -1.57 14.26 13.84
CA LYS A 39 -1.71 13.60 15.15
C LYS A 39 -2.46 12.29 15.02
N TRP A 40 -1.89 11.22 15.52
CA TRP A 40 -2.52 9.90 15.65
C TRP A 40 -2.56 9.51 17.14
N GLY A 41 -3.70 9.72 17.79
CA GLY A 41 -3.79 9.63 19.24
C GLY A 41 -2.93 10.69 19.90
N ASN A 42 -2.02 10.28 20.79
CA ASN A 42 -1.07 11.17 21.48
C ASN A 42 0.27 11.33 20.74
N VAL A 43 0.42 10.75 19.55
CA VAL A 43 1.69 10.74 18.80
C VAL A 43 1.56 11.61 17.56
N GLN A 44 2.55 12.47 17.32
CA GLN A 44 2.69 13.17 16.04
C GLN A 44 3.43 12.27 15.05
N LYS A 45 2.81 12.05 13.89
CA LYS A 45 3.37 11.28 12.79
C LYS A 45 3.57 12.20 11.60
N ASN A 46 4.60 11.93 10.82
CA ASN A 46 4.81 12.58 9.54
C ASN A 46 4.63 11.55 8.42
N GLY A 47 4.34 12.01 7.22
CA GLY A 47 4.14 11.16 6.05
C GLY A 47 4.08 12.00 4.79
N PHE A 48 3.72 11.38 3.67
CA PHE A 48 3.59 12.09 2.40
C PHE A 48 2.16 11.97 1.89
N PHE A 49 1.56 13.11 1.50
CA PHE A 49 0.29 13.10 0.79
C PHE A 49 0.47 12.55 -0.61
N ILE A 50 -0.32 11.53 -0.93
CA ILE A 50 -0.33 10.88 -2.23
C ILE A 50 -1.77 10.66 -2.71
N PRO A 51 -2.01 10.74 -4.04
CA PRO A 51 -3.28 10.33 -4.61
C PRO A 51 -3.51 8.82 -4.56
N HIS A 52 -4.77 8.39 -4.62
CA HIS A 52 -5.14 6.96 -4.57
C HIS A 52 -4.45 6.11 -5.65
N ALA A 53 -4.21 6.69 -6.84
CA ALA A 53 -3.52 6.03 -7.93
C ALA A 53 -2.08 5.58 -7.54
N VAL A 54 -1.40 6.37 -6.70
CA VAL A 54 -0.05 6.06 -6.22
C VAL A 54 -0.06 4.81 -5.35
N ILE A 55 -1.05 4.68 -4.47
CA ILE A 55 -1.22 3.50 -3.61
C ILE A 55 -1.32 2.23 -4.45
N THR A 56 -2.10 2.29 -5.53
CA THR A 56 -2.31 1.14 -6.42
C THR A 56 -1.02 0.72 -7.12
N LYS A 57 -0.20 1.68 -7.54
CA LYS A 57 1.12 1.42 -8.14
C LYS A 57 2.15 0.92 -7.12
N ILE A 58 2.21 1.51 -5.90
CA ILE A 58 3.07 1.01 -4.80
C ILE A 58 2.77 -0.47 -4.56
N LYS A 59 1.48 -0.84 -4.47
CA LYS A 59 1.06 -2.23 -4.30
C LYS A 59 1.46 -3.15 -5.45
N LYS A 60 1.49 -2.64 -6.68
CA LYS A 60 1.93 -3.41 -7.86
C LYS A 60 3.44 -3.62 -7.86
N MET A 61 4.21 -2.61 -7.47
CA MET A 61 5.68 -2.65 -7.46
C MET A 61 6.24 -3.41 -6.25
N PHE A 62 5.62 -3.23 -5.08
CA PHE A 62 6.04 -3.86 -3.84
C PHE A 62 5.00 -4.91 -3.42
N PRO A 63 5.21 -6.21 -3.68
CA PRO A 63 4.30 -7.25 -3.19
C PRO A 63 4.18 -7.24 -1.65
N ASP A 64 5.26 -6.86 -0.95
CA ASP A 64 5.36 -6.76 0.50
C ASP A 64 5.10 -5.33 1.02
N TRP A 65 4.33 -4.53 0.27
CA TRP A 65 4.05 -3.14 0.61
C TRP A 65 3.50 -2.95 2.04
N LYS A 66 2.81 -3.95 2.61
CA LYS A 66 2.24 -3.89 3.96
C LYS A 66 3.28 -3.89 5.08
N GLU A 67 4.44 -4.47 4.80
CA GLU A 67 5.56 -4.52 5.75
C GLU A 67 6.42 -3.26 5.64
N ARG A 68 6.40 -2.63 4.45
CA ARG A 68 7.22 -1.46 4.10
C ARG A 68 6.50 -0.12 4.22
N PHE A 69 5.17 -0.10 4.20
CA PHE A 69 4.38 1.14 4.18
C PHE A 69 3.11 1.03 5.04
N GLU A 70 2.77 2.11 5.74
CA GLU A 70 1.47 2.35 6.33
C GLU A 70 0.72 3.40 5.51
N PHE A 71 -0.58 3.16 5.27
CA PHE A 71 -1.44 4.13 4.61
C PHE A 71 -2.47 4.67 5.61
N TYR A 72 -2.72 5.96 5.52
CA TYR A 72 -3.73 6.68 6.28
C TYR A 72 -4.60 7.45 5.29
N SER A 73 -5.86 7.63 5.62
CA SER A 73 -6.79 8.44 4.83
C SER A 73 -7.29 9.60 5.68
N GLN A 74 -7.31 10.79 5.09
CA GLN A 74 -7.92 11.99 5.64
C GLN A 74 -9.08 12.39 4.75
N GLU A 75 -10.31 12.29 5.26
CA GLU A 75 -11.50 12.74 4.55
C GLU A 75 -11.83 14.18 4.95
N GLY A 76 -11.40 15.15 4.14
CA GLY A 76 -11.60 16.58 4.42
C GLY A 76 -10.92 17.02 5.73
N ASP A 77 -11.61 17.80 6.55
CA ASP A 77 -11.21 18.16 7.93
C ASP A 77 -11.51 17.04 8.96
N GLY A 78 -11.87 15.84 8.49
CA GLY A 78 -12.26 14.73 9.35
C GLY A 78 -11.09 14.05 10.08
N LYS A 79 -11.46 13.11 10.97
CA LYS A 79 -10.49 12.25 11.67
C LYS A 79 -9.69 11.43 10.68
N ILE A 80 -8.38 11.45 10.81
CA ILE A 80 -7.49 10.55 10.08
C ILE A 80 -7.81 9.13 10.50
N ARG A 81 -7.87 8.23 9.53
CA ARG A 81 -8.09 6.79 9.75
C ARG A 81 -6.93 6.02 9.14
N LYS A 82 -6.49 4.96 9.82
CA LYS A 82 -5.53 4.03 9.23
C LYS A 82 -6.23 3.32 8.07
N TYR A 83 -5.76 3.60 6.86
CA TYR A 83 -6.30 3.02 5.65
C TYR A 83 -5.73 1.61 5.49
N SER A 84 -6.42 0.66 6.09
CA SER A 84 -6.17 -0.76 5.84
C SER A 84 -6.71 -1.09 4.46
N ILE A 85 -5.87 -1.06 3.43
CA ILE A 85 -6.29 -1.45 2.09
C ILE A 85 -6.84 -2.87 2.18
N PRO A 86 -8.09 -3.13 1.78
CA PRO A 86 -8.63 -4.47 1.80
C PRO A 86 -7.71 -5.35 0.95
N THR A 87 -6.99 -6.26 1.61
CA THR A 87 -6.46 -7.44 0.94
C THR A 87 -7.68 -8.06 0.30
N LYS A 88 -7.72 -8.16 -1.04
CA LYS A 88 -8.70 -9.03 -1.71
C LYS A 88 -8.63 -10.33 -0.91
N LYS A 89 -9.63 -10.62 -0.06
CA LYS A 89 -9.75 -11.92 0.57
C LYS A 89 -9.71 -12.86 -0.62
N LYS A 90 -8.68 -13.70 -0.74
CA LYS A 90 -8.64 -14.69 -1.81
C LYS A 90 -9.99 -15.37 -1.76
N SER A 91 -10.81 -15.16 -2.79
CA SER A 91 -12.12 -15.80 -2.90
C SER A 91 -11.91 -17.29 -2.64
N ALA A 92 -12.82 -17.96 -1.94
CA ALA A 92 -12.73 -19.39 -1.71
C ALA A 92 -12.43 -20.14 -3.02
N LYS A 93 -13.02 -19.69 -4.14
CA LYS A 93 -12.74 -20.19 -5.50
C LYS A 93 -11.28 -20.06 -5.93
N ALA A 94 -10.62 -18.95 -5.63
CA ALA A 94 -9.20 -18.73 -5.96
C ALA A 94 -8.27 -19.56 -5.06
N LYS A 95 -8.67 -19.85 -3.81
CA LYS A 95 -7.93 -20.79 -2.96
C LYS A 95 -8.07 -22.24 -3.47
N GLN A 96 -9.28 -22.64 -3.86
CA GLN A 96 -9.55 -23.97 -4.44
C GLN A 96 -8.74 -24.18 -5.71
N ALA A 97 -8.81 -23.25 -6.67
CA ALA A 97 -8.08 -23.34 -7.93
C ALA A 97 -6.56 -23.46 -7.74
N VAL A 98 -5.98 -22.78 -6.75
CA VAL A 98 -4.54 -22.92 -6.41
C VAL A 98 -4.24 -24.27 -5.75
N GLN A 99 -5.15 -24.83 -4.95
CA GLN A 99 -4.99 -26.17 -4.40
C GLN A 99 -5.10 -27.25 -5.48
N ASP A 100 -6.05 -27.12 -6.40
CA ASP A 100 -6.23 -28.05 -7.52
C ASP A 100 -5.03 -28.02 -8.46
N LEU A 101 -4.53 -26.84 -8.82
CA LEU A 101 -3.28 -26.69 -9.58
C LEU A 101 -2.10 -27.37 -8.88
N LYS A 102 -1.93 -27.16 -7.56
CA LYS A 102 -0.88 -27.83 -6.78
C LYS A 102 -1.01 -29.35 -6.75
N ARG A 103 -2.23 -29.89 -6.69
CA ARG A 103 -2.47 -31.35 -6.76
C ARG A 103 -2.08 -31.90 -8.11
N ILE A 104 -2.50 -31.25 -9.20
CA ILE A 104 -2.20 -31.69 -10.57
C ILE A 104 -0.69 -31.68 -10.83
N THR A 105 0.01 -30.62 -10.40
CA THR A 105 1.48 -30.54 -10.57
C THR A 105 2.22 -31.60 -9.73
N LYS A 106 1.73 -31.92 -8.52
CA LYS A 106 2.32 -33.00 -7.70
C LYS A 106 2.13 -34.38 -8.31
N SER A 107 1.01 -34.62 -8.99
CA SER A 107 0.74 -35.91 -9.65
C SER A 107 1.55 -36.08 -10.94
N LYS A 108 1.93 -34.99 -11.61
CA LYS A 108 2.74 -35.04 -12.85
C LYS A 108 4.21 -35.39 -12.60
N ASP A 109 4.72 -35.09 -11.40
CA ASP A 109 6.10 -35.40 -10.99
C ASP A 109 6.30 -36.87 -10.59
N LYS A 110 5.21 -37.60 -10.32
CA LYS A 110 5.23 -39.01 -9.90
C LYS A 110 5.15 -40.02 -11.06
N LEU A 111 5.15 -39.53 -12.30
CA LEU A 111 5.06 -40.31 -13.54
C LEU A 111 6.34 -40.25 -14.38
N LYS A 112 7.46 -39.82 -13.76
CA LYS A 112 8.78 -39.81 -14.37
C LYS A 112 9.66 -40.91 -13.80
#